data_AF-A0A7C5J659-F1
#
_entry.id   AF-A0A7C5J659-F1
#
_cell.length_a   1.000
_cell.length_b   1.000
_cell.length_c   1.000
_cell.angle_alpha   90.00
_cell.angle_beta   90.00
_cell.angle_gamma   90.00
#
_symmetry.space_group_name_H-M   'P 1'
#
loop_
_entity.id
_entity.type
_entity.pdbx_description
1 polymer ?
#
loop_
_entity_poly.entity_id
_entity_poly.type
_entity_poly.pdbx_seq_one_letter_code
_entity_poly.pdbx_strand_id
1 'polypeptide(L)'
;MEDFLPADVPDDTTIIFEGRNSLPAFSRFQKRFARIGEQVVGYNHQAMAFATGPGFFVVRNGSLTADVANEAYFDYTAAPAAVPTGWPEFKPNDVGLSNLVYRGMKDYMRKAATNVYVGEAYKNGRSQKQFFILTRVGD
;
A
#
# COMPACT_ATOMS: atom_id res chain seq x y z
N MET A 1 1.66 -11.89 -2.97
CA MET A 1 1.34 -11.59 -1.55
C MET A 1 2.52 -11.92 -0.63
N GLU A 2 3.09 -13.13 -0.69
CA GLU A 2 4.28 -13.55 0.09
C GLU A 2 5.47 -12.60 -0.03
N ASP A 3 5.62 -11.98 -1.20
CA ASP A 3 6.68 -11.00 -1.49
C ASP A 3 6.64 -9.73 -0.61
N PHE A 4 5.45 -9.30 -0.17
CA PHE A 4 5.30 -8.14 0.73
C PHE A 4 5.24 -8.55 2.20
N LEU A 5 4.80 -9.77 2.46
CA LEU A 5 4.70 -10.31 3.81
C LEU A 5 4.89 -11.84 3.78
N PRO A 6 6.14 -12.32 3.95
CA PRO A 6 6.44 -13.75 3.94
C PRO A 6 5.64 -14.54 4.96
N ALA A 7 5.37 -15.82 4.66
CA ALA A 7 4.48 -16.67 5.45
C ALA A 7 4.97 -16.91 6.89
N ASP A 8 6.27 -16.82 7.13
CA ASP A 8 6.93 -16.99 8.42
C ASP A 8 6.84 -15.74 9.33
N VAL A 9 6.47 -14.58 8.78
CA VAL A 9 6.16 -13.39 9.58
C VAL A 9 4.90 -13.66 10.39
N PRO A 10 4.91 -13.57 11.73
CA PRO A 10 3.71 -13.80 12.54
C PRO A 10 2.61 -12.79 12.22
N ASP A 11 1.36 -13.19 12.42
CA ASP A 11 0.22 -12.29 12.36
C ASP A 11 0.42 -11.09 13.31
N ASP A 12 -0.18 -9.95 12.93
CA ASP A 12 -0.06 -8.68 13.64
C ASP A 12 1.36 -8.06 13.66
N THR A 13 2.37 -8.74 13.10
CA THR A 13 3.73 -8.20 13.01
C THR A 13 3.83 -7.16 11.91
N THR A 14 4.33 -5.98 12.27
CA THR A 14 4.51 -4.88 11.32
C THR A 14 5.81 -5.00 10.55
N ILE A 15 5.72 -5.06 9.22
CA ILE A 15 6.84 -4.94 8.29
C ILE A 15 6.82 -3.55 7.66
N ILE A 16 7.99 -2.92 7.56
CA ILE A 16 8.13 -1.55 7.07
C ILE A 16 8.82 -1.58 5.70
N PHE A 17 8.23 -0.85 4.76
CA PHE A 17 8.86 -0.49 3.49
C PHE A 17 9.09 1.01 3.45
N GLU A 18 10.34 1.42 3.21
CA GLU A 18 10.69 2.80 2.91
C GLU A 18 10.32 3.12 1.46
N GLY A 19 9.64 4.24 1.29
CA GLY A 19 9.04 4.67 0.04
C GLY A 19 9.64 5.96 -0.48
N ARG A 20 9.83 6.02 -1.80
CA ARG A 20 10.17 7.25 -2.50
C ARG A 20 9.33 7.43 -3.76
N ASN A 21 8.63 8.55 -3.90
CA ASN A 21 7.85 8.88 -5.09
C ASN A 21 8.52 9.97 -5.95
N SER A 22 7.98 10.17 -7.15
CA SER A 22 8.45 11.15 -8.13
C SER A 22 7.95 12.59 -7.91
N LEU A 23 7.26 12.89 -6.80
CA LEU A 23 6.71 14.21 -6.53
C LEU A 23 7.79 15.17 -5.98
N PRO A 24 7.67 16.48 -6.21
CA PRO A 24 8.67 17.46 -5.77
C PRO A 24 8.68 17.70 -4.24
N ALA A 25 7.60 17.40 -3.54
CA ALA A 25 7.47 17.56 -2.09
C ALA A 25 6.79 16.33 -1.46
N PHE A 26 7.03 16.09 -0.16
CA PHE A 26 6.52 14.91 0.58
C PHE A 26 6.85 13.58 -0.13
N SER A 27 8.06 13.51 -0.70
CA SER A 27 8.47 12.41 -1.57
C SER A 27 8.98 11.17 -0.84
N ARG A 28 9.18 11.27 0.48
CA ARG A 28 9.53 10.15 1.36
C ARG A 28 8.34 9.78 2.23
N PHE A 29 8.09 8.49 2.33
CA PHE A 29 6.99 7.93 3.11
C PHE A 29 7.33 6.49 3.49
N GLN A 30 6.59 5.91 4.41
CA GLN A 30 6.62 4.48 4.66
C GLN A 30 5.29 3.86 4.24
N LYS A 31 5.34 2.63 3.75
CA LYS A 31 4.18 1.75 3.79
C LYS A 31 4.45 0.68 4.83
N ARG A 32 3.49 0.47 5.72
CA ARG A 32 3.58 -0.53 6.78
C ARG A 32 2.57 -1.63 6.48
N PHE A 33 3.00 -2.87 6.63
CA PHE A 33 2.25 -4.06 6.27
C PHE A 33 2.14 -4.99 7.48
N ALA A 34 1.04 -5.72 7.58
CA ALA A 34 0.85 -6.79 8.55
C ALA A 34 -0.14 -7.82 8.00
N ARG A 35 -0.12 -9.03 8.56
CA ARG A 35 -1.15 -10.05 8.31
C ARG A 35 -2.21 -9.99 9.40
N ILE A 36 -3.47 -10.04 9.00
CA ILE A 36 -4.62 -10.18 9.87
C ILE A 36 -5.52 -11.25 9.28
N GLY A 37 -5.50 -12.44 9.90
CA GLY A 37 -6.17 -13.61 9.36
C GLY A 37 -5.64 -13.95 7.97
N GLU A 38 -6.52 -14.02 6.98
CA GLU A 38 -6.15 -14.33 5.60
C GLU A 38 -5.75 -13.10 4.77
N GLN A 39 -5.82 -11.89 5.34
CA GLN A 39 -5.53 -10.66 4.62
C GLN A 39 -4.14 -10.12 4.95
N VAL A 40 -3.42 -9.65 3.92
CA VAL A 40 -2.32 -8.72 4.11
C VAL A 40 -2.86 -7.31 3.95
N VAL A 41 -2.73 -6.52 5.00
CA VAL A 41 -3.22 -5.14 5.07
C VAL A 41 -2.04 -4.19 5.20
N GLY A 42 -2.25 -2.93 4.83
CA GLY A 42 -1.25 -1.90 5.05
C GLY A 42 -1.84 -0.50 5.17
N TYR A 43 -0.99 0.44 5.57
CA TYR A 43 -1.30 1.86 5.56
C TYR A 43 -0.08 2.69 5.19
N ASN A 44 -0.32 3.94 4.80
CA ASN A 44 0.73 4.91 4.47
C ASN A 44 1.08 5.70 5.73
N HIS A 45 2.35 5.66 6.11
CA HIS A 45 2.88 6.40 7.25
C HIS A 45 3.77 7.55 6.74
N GLN A 46 3.31 8.78 6.95
CA GLN A 46 3.97 9.99 6.48
C GLN A 46 3.68 11.19 7.38
N ALA A 47 4.53 12.23 7.32
CA ALA A 47 4.43 13.41 8.19
C ALA A 47 3.05 14.11 8.11
N MET A 48 2.41 14.10 6.94
CA MET A 48 1.11 14.74 6.70
C MET A 48 -0.09 13.79 6.86
N ALA A 49 0.09 12.59 7.43
CA ALA A 49 -0.98 11.60 7.59
C ALA A 49 -2.18 12.13 8.40
N PHE A 50 -1.98 13.13 9.27
CA PHE A 50 -3.08 13.77 9.99
C PHE A 50 -4.07 14.50 9.06
N ALA A 51 -3.60 15.02 7.92
CA ALA A 51 -4.41 15.79 6.97
C ALA A 51 -4.96 14.92 5.84
N THR A 52 -4.17 13.96 5.36
CA THR A 52 -4.57 13.07 4.24
C THR A 52 -5.29 11.80 4.70
N GLY A 53 -5.26 11.52 6.00
CA GLY A 53 -5.60 10.21 6.55
C GLY A 53 -4.46 9.19 6.37
N PRO A 54 -4.54 8.04 7.07
CA PRO A 54 -3.54 6.98 7.04
C PRO A 54 -3.51 6.21 5.71
N GLY A 55 -4.58 6.29 4.90
CA GLY A 55 -4.61 5.62 3.58
C GLY A 55 -4.46 4.11 3.70
N PHE A 56 -5.37 3.44 4.41
CA PHE A 56 -5.37 1.99 4.54
C PHE A 56 -5.59 1.32 3.17
N PHE A 57 -4.99 0.16 2.96
CA PHE A 57 -5.17 -0.64 1.77
C PHE A 57 -5.10 -2.13 2.10
N VAL A 58 -5.73 -2.94 1.25
CA VAL A 58 -5.60 -4.40 1.28
C VAL A 58 -4.74 -4.84 0.10
N VAL A 59 -3.76 -5.70 0.34
CA VAL A 59 -2.94 -6.28 -0.73
C VAL A 59 -3.76 -7.35 -1.43
N ARG A 60 -3.82 -7.28 -2.76
CA ARG A 60 -4.54 -8.21 -3.63
C ARG A 60 -3.59 -8.71 -4.72
N ASN A 61 -3.89 -9.87 -5.29
CA ASN A 61 -3.21 -10.35 -6.50
C ASN A 61 -4.10 -10.03 -7.72
N GLY A 62 -3.46 -9.82 -8.87
CA GLY A 62 -4.12 -9.55 -10.15
C GLY A 62 -3.82 -8.14 -10.68
N SER A 63 -3.73 -7.98 -11.99
CA SER A 63 -3.48 -6.68 -12.63
C SER A 63 -4.64 -6.27 -13.55
N LEU A 64 -4.73 -4.97 -13.87
CA LEU A 64 -5.68 -4.42 -14.86
C LEU A 64 -5.45 -4.95 -16.28
N THR A 65 -4.25 -5.46 -16.57
CA THR A 65 -3.87 -5.97 -17.89
C THR A 65 -3.51 -7.45 -17.81
N ALA A 66 -3.85 -8.20 -18.87
CA ALA A 66 -3.63 -9.64 -18.94
C ALA A 66 -2.14 -10.03 -18.83
N ASP A 67 -1.23 -9.11 -19.20
CA ASP A 67 0.21 -9.34 -19.27
C ASP A 67 0.90 -9.46 -17.89
N VAL A 68 0.18 -9.13 -16.81
CA VAL A 68 0.70 -9.10 -15.44
C VAL A 68 -0.29 -9.71 -14.44
N ALA A 69 -1.06 -10.70 -14.90
CA ALA A 69 -2.17 -11.32 -14.17
C ALA A 69 -1.83 -11.91 -12.79
N ASN A 70 -0.56 -11.96 -12.37
CA ASN A 70 -0.12 -12.48 -11.08
C ASN A 70 0.60 -11.44 -10.20
N GLU A 71 0.74 -10.19 -10.66
CA GLU A 71 1.34 -9.13 -9.87
C GLU A 71 0.39 -8.65 -8.76
N ALA A 72 0.96 -8.18 -7.66
CA ALA A 72 0.18 -7.67 -6.54
C ALA A 72 -0.16 -6.19 -6.72
N TYR A 73 -1.27 -5.77 -6.13
CA TYR A 73 -1.66 -4.38 -6.06
C TYR A 73 -2.21 -4.03 -4.68
N PHE A 74 -2.13 -2.75 -4.32
CA PHE A 74 -2.69 -2.22 -3.10
C PHE A 74 -4.05 -1.61 -3.40
N ASP A 75 -5.11 -2.21 -2.85
CA ASP A 75 -6.47 -1.75 -3.04
C ASP A 75 -6.90 -0.82 -1.90
N TYR A 76 -7.00 0.47 -2.20
CA TYR A 76 -7.45 1.49 -1.26
C TYR A 76 -8.97 1.57 -1.12
N THR A 77 -9.71 0.83 -1.96
CA THR A 77 -11.18 0.80 -1.93
C THR A 77 -11.71 -0.31 -1.03
N ALA A 78 -10.85 -1.25 -0.63
CA ALA A 78 -11.19 -2.33 0.26
C ALA A 78 -10.95 -1.93 1.73
N ALA A 79 -11.94 -2.18 2.58
CA ALA A 79 -11.75 -2.10 4.02
C ALA A 79 -11.00 -3.35 4.53
N PRO A 80 -10.03 -3.19 5.45
CA PRO A 80 -9.40 -4.33 6.10
C PRO A 80 -10.40 -5.02 7.03
N ALA A 81 -10.28 -6.35 7.20
CA ALA A 81 -11.15 -7.11 8.11
C ALA A 81 -10.96 -6.73 9.58
N ALA A 82 -9.74 -6.36 9.97
CA ALA A 82 -9.41 -5.79 11.27
C ALA A 82 -8.17 -4.89 11.16
N VAL A 83 -7.89 -4.11 12.20
CA VAL A 83 -6.72 -3.23 12.27
C VAL A 83 -5.66 -3.87 13.17
N PRO A 84 -4.40 -3.99 12.70
CA PRO A 84 -3.30 -4.48 13.53
C PRO A 84 -3.09 -3.67 14.81
N THR A 85 -2.60 -4.33 15.87
CA THR A 85 -2.37 -3.69 17.17
C THR A 85 -1.37 -2.54 17.05
N GLY A 86 -1.72 -1.38 17.62
CA GLY A 86 -0.87 -0.19 17.64
C GLY A 86 -0.86 0.61 16.33
N TRP A 87 -1.63 0.20 15.31
CA TRP A 87 -1.83 1.00 14.11
C TRP A 87 -2.84 2.13 14.34
N PRO A 88 -2.84 3.19 13.51
CA PRO A 88 -3.87 4.21 13.55
C PRO A 88 -5.27 3.61 13.38
N GLU A 89 -6.29 4.26 13.94
CA GLU A 89 -7.68 3.88 13.72
C GLU A 89 -8.00 3.87 12.21
N PHE A 90 -8.71 2.84 11.75
CA PHE A 90 -9.16 2.75 10.37
C PHE A 90 -10.17 3.86 10.06
N LYS A 91 -9.91 4.58 8.97
CA LYS A 91 -10.83 5.56 8.40
C LYS A 91 -11.06 5.22 6.92
N PRO A 92 -12.32 5.07 6.46
CA PRO A 92 -12.60 4.85 5.05
C PRO A 92 -11.98 5.93 4.17
N ASN A 93 -11.40 5.51 3.06
CA ASN A 93 -10.67 6.38 2.14
C ASN A 93 -11.56 7.25 1.24
N ASP A 94 -12.89 7.09 1.33
CA ASP A 94 -13.90 7.82 0.58
C ASP A 94 -14.63 8.89 1.42
N VAL A 95 -14.21 9.09 2.68
CA VAL A 95 -14.79 10.08 3.59
C VAL A 95 -13.79 11.23 3.86
N GLY A 96 -14.30 12.46 3.91
CA GLY A 96 -13.49 13.65 4.23
C GLY A 96 -12.40 13.97 3.20
N LEU A 97 -11.30 14.59 3.65
CA LEU A 97 -10.16 14.97 2.79
C LEU A 97 -9.45 13.76 2.16
N SER A 98 -9.52 12.59 2.79
CA SER A 98 -8.99 11.32 2.27
C SER A 98 -9.60 10.96 0.91
N ASN A 99 -10.85 11.36 0.64
CA ASN A 99 -11.55 11.13 -0.62
C ASN A 99 -10.78 11.70 -1.82
N LEU A 100 -10.22 12.90 -1.68
CA LEU A 100 -9.45 13.55 -2.75
C LEU A 100 -8.18 12.77 -3.08
N VAL A 101 -7.58 12.11 -2.10
CA VAL A 101 -6.31 11.41 -2.23
C VAL A 101 -6.51 9.95 -2.66
N TYR A 102 -7.31 9.19 -1.92
CA TYR A 102 -7.32 7.71 -2.01
C TYR A 102 -8.55 7.11 -2.68
N ARG A 103 -9.63 7.87 -2.95
CA ARG A 103 -10.84 7.30 -3.54
C ARG A 103 -10.57 6.71 -4.93
N GLY A 104 -10.92 5.44 -5.09
CA GLY A 104 -10.74 4.72 -6.36
C GLY A 104 -9.27 4.45 -6.71
N MET A 105 -8.36 4.60 -5.75
CA MET A 105 -6.93 4.38 -5.95
C MET A 105 -6.57 2.90 -5.87
N LYS A 106 -5.66 2.50 -6.75
CA LYS A 106 -4.96 1.22 -6.71
C LYS A 106 -3.50 1.45 -7.08
N ASP A 107 -2.59 0.94 -6.28
CA ASP A 107 -1.17 0.95 -6.63
C ASP A 107 -0.79 -0.42 -7.19
N TYR A 108 -0.45 -0.51 -8.48
CA TYR A 108 0.01 -1.76 -9.09
C TYR A 108 1.51 -1.89 -8.91
N MET A 109 1.95 -3.06 -8.42
CA MET A 109 3.31 -3.27 -7.96
C MET A 109 4.07 -4.26 -8.83
N ARG A 110 5.28 -3.86 -9.24
CA ARG A 110 6.24 -4.69 -9.97
C ARG A 110 7.46 -4.96 -9.14
N LYS A 111 7.91 -6.21 -9.08
CA LYS A 111 9.18 -6.56 -8.42
C LYS A 111 10.33 -6.14 -9.33
N ALA A 112 11.23 -5.30 -8.80
CA ALA A 112 12.42 -4.84 -9.52
C ALA A 112 13.67 -5.60 -9.05
N ALA A 113 13.74 -5.94 -7.76
CA ALA A 113 14.76 -6.80 -7.18
C ALA A 113 14.22 -7.48 -5.91
N THR A 114 15.01 -8.34 -5.26
CA THR A 114 14.69 -8.85 -3.93
C THR A 114 14.43 -7.68 -2.98
N ASN A 115 13.28 -7.70 -2.30
CA ASN A 115 12.86 -6.65 -1.37
C ASN A 115 12.68 -5.24 -1.98
N VAL A 116 12.72 -5.09 -3.32
CA VAL A 116 12.55 -3.81 -4.02
C VAL A 116 11.44 -3.88 -5.05
N TYR A 117 10.46 -2.97 -4.93
CA TYR A 117 9.29 -2.91 -5.79
C TYR A 117 9.09 -1.52 -6.37
N VAL A 118 8.62 -1.45 -7.62
CA VAL A 118 8.16 -0.24 -8.28
C VAL A 118 6.64 -0.26 -8.31
N GLY A 119 6.01 0.78 -7.78
CA GLY A 119 4.57 0.99 -7.83
C GLY A 119 4.18 2.05 -8.84
N GLU A 120 3.06 1.85 -9.53
CA GLU A 120 2.38 2.87 -10.32
C GLU A 120 0.96 3.10 -9.76
N ALA A 121 0.62 4.37 -9.51
CA ALA A 121 -0.70 4.75 -9.02
C ALA A 121 -1.74 4.81 -10.14
N TYR A 122 -2.88 4.17 -9.92
CA TYR A 122 -4.06 4.22 -10.77
C TYR A 122 -5.22 4.80 -9.98
N LYS A 123 -6.05 5.61 -10.63
CA LYS A 123 -7.30 6.12 -10.07
C LYS A 123 -8.45 5.85 -11.03
N ASN A 124 -9.49 5.18 -10.54
CA ASN A 124 -10.64 4.77 -11.35
C ASN A 124 -10.24 4.03 -12.65
N GLY A 125 -9.26 3.12 -12.54
CA GLY A 125 -8.74 2.33 -13.66
C GLY A 125 -7.82 3.08 -14.63
N ARG A 126 -7.47 4.35 -14.37
CA ARG A 126 -6.56 5.14 -15.20
C ARG A 126 -5.24 5.38 -14.52
N SER A 127 -4.14 5.10 -15.22
CA SER A 127 -2.79 5.47 -14.77
C SER A 127 -2.72 6.96 -14.48
N GLN A 128 -2.11 7.31 -13.34
CA GLN A 128 -1.79 8.68 -12.97
C GLN A 128 -0.40 9.11 -13.44
N LYS A 129 0.38 8.21 -14.08
CA LYS A 129 1.79 8.39 -14.43
C LYS A 129 2.66 8.84 -13.24
N GLN A 130 2.28 8.40 -12.05
CA GLN A 130 2.99 8.64 -10.80
C GLN A 130 3.58 7.33 -10.33
N PHE A 131 4.91 7.33 -10.18
CA PHE A 131 5.67 6.15 -9.80
C PHE A 131 6.31 6.33 -8.44
N PHE A 132 6.47 5.23 -7.75
CA PHE A 132 7.21 5.18 -6.51
C PHE A 132 7.97 3.86 -6.37
N ILE A 133 8.99 3.87 -5.52
CA ILE A 133 9.76 2.69 -5.15
C ILE A 133 9.47 2.37 -3.70
N LEU A 134 9.39 1.08 -3.36
CA LEU A 134 9.38 0.56 -2.00
C LEU A 134 10.56 -0.37 -1.79
N THR A 135 11.25 -0.19 -0.67
CA THR A 135 12.34 -1.08 -0.24
C THR A 135 12.04 -1.59 1.17
N ARG A 136 12.06 -2.91 1.38
CA ARG A 136 11.84 -3.50 2.72
C ARG A 136 12.98 -3.08 3.65
N VAL A 137 12.65 -2.69 4.87
CA VAL A 137 13.64 -2.40 5.92
C VAL A 137 14.03 -3.69 6.62
N GLY A 138 15.33 -3.96 6.68
CA GLY A 138 15.90 -5.16 7.31
C GLY A 138 15.86 -6.38 6.41
N ASP A 139 16.92 -7.18 6.47
CA ASP A 139 17.00 -8.54 5.92
C ASP A 139 16.71 -9.55 7.03
#